data_AF-A0A8B6EEB6-F1
#
_entry.id   AF-A0A8B6EEB6-F1
#
_cell.length_a   1.000
_cell.length_b   1.000
_cell.length_c   1.000
_cell.angle_alpha   90.00
_cell.angle_beta   90.00
_cell.angle_gamma   90.00
#
_symmetry.space_group_name_H-M   'P 1'
#
loop_
_entity.id
_entity.type
_entity.pdbx_description
1 polymer ?
#
loop_
_entity_poly.entity_id
_entity_poly.type
_entity_poly.pdbx_seq_one_letter_code
_entity_poly.pdbx_strand_id
1 'polypeptide(L)'
;MGQTSSVHSPRIEAVPGTSRGRKASVPETTDGFKAVIENIRQQQRGRKKVISVNRDDVKSVMFPYLKSPNSEFSPLDITFECDGVSEKAVDLGGPSRELFTLLFQEFLQSNLGLFEGKGGYVLPVNNKKAIDAHVFRAFGKAVVLSLSTDPHGPGFPYFPSFIVSYLIGREYLHELSSLFLVNEFLKQFITDITNATNQNDMDEVMGNDDERFTDNCGWPGNERVTMSNRWSFVQTLLQWDLVDKRRTALEDMKKGLNTFNFLDDTKSLPEFERIFLLRNKQETTANFIQKKLIPEVKKLHTENQEEEKAQQQTVKCLQILEDEEAAYLFQFITGLDDVPPYNFSIQVAFNRKNKKATLPEAITCIQRLLIPLGNKSRLDFYKSFDIAIKMGRLGFSDDS
;
A
#
# COMPACT_ATOMS: atom_id res chain seq x y z
N MET A 1 36.57 -13.12 75.61
CA MET A 1 36.15 -12.15 74.58
C MET A 1 36.34 -12.81 73.23
N GLY A 2 35.27 -13.28 72.62
CA GLY A 2 35.34 -14.06 71.39
C GLY A 2 34.12 -14.96 71.29
N GLN A 3 33.18 -14.59 70.43
CA GLN A 3 32.18 -15.50 69.91
C GLN A 3 31.90 -15.14 68.46
N THR A 4 32.30 -16.07 67.59
CA THR A 4 31.77 -16.29 66.25
C THR A 4 30.68 -17.36 66.33
N SER A 5 29.46 -17.05 65.87
CA SER A 5 28.49 -17.98 65.25
C SER A 5 27.20 -17.18 64.99
N SER A 6 26.82 -16.93 63.74
CA SER A 6 26.06 -17.79 62.81
C SER A 6 24.59 -17.35 62.73
N VAL A 7 24.25 -16.85 61.54
CA VAL A 7 22.97 -17.04 60.82
C VAL A 7 21.68 -16.75 61.59
N HIS A 8 21.16 -15.55 61.37
CA HIS A 8 19.71 -15.32 61.38
C HIS A 8 19.36 -14.32 60.27
N SER A 9 18.66 -14.80 59.24
CA SER A 9 17.91 -13.96 58.32
C SER A 9 16.51 -13.75 58.90
N PRO A 10 16.12 -12.51 59.19
CA PRO A 10 14.71 -12.10 59.19
C PRO A 10 14.56 -10.92 58.22
N ARG A 11 13.43 -10.62 57.59
CA ARG A 11 12.05 -11.08 57.64
C ARG A 11 11.45 -10.53 56.35
N ILE A 12 10.70 -11.34 55.59
CA ILE A 12 9.91 -10.86 54.45
C ILE A 12 8.70 -10.14 55.06
N GLU A 13 8.66 -8.81 54.96
CA GLU A 13 7.42 -8.06 55.11
C GLU A 13 6.81 -7.83 53.72
N ALA A 14 5.61 -8.40 53.56
CA ALA A 14 4.81 -8.32 52.36
C ALA A 14 4.26 -6.90 52.16
N VAL A 15 4.57 -6.30 51.01
CA VAL A 15 3.84 -5.12 50.52
C VAL A 15 2.60 -5.60 49.76
N PRO A 16 1.39 -5.12 50.12
CA PRO A 16 0.14 -5.64 49.60
C PRO A 16 -0.22 -5.06 48.22
N GLY A 17 -0.85 -5.90 47.40
CA GLY A 17 -1.87 -5.47 46.45
C GLY A 17 -1.36 -5.08 45.07
N THR A 18 -1.24 -6.08 44.20
CA THR A 18 -1.27 -5.91 42.74
C THR A 18 -2.60 -5.28 42.32
N SER A 19 -2.61 -3.95 42.12
CA SER A 19 -3.63 -3.35 41.26
C SER A 19 -3.29 -3.75 39.83
N ARG A 20 -4.09 -4.66 39.28
CA ARG A 20 -4.14 -4.96 37.85
C ARG A 20 -4.38 -3.64 37.12
N GLY A 21 -3.32 -3.02 36.63
CA GLY A 21 -3.40 -1.98 35.63
C GLY A 21 -4.13 -2.57 34.43
N ARG A 22 -5.41 -2.21 34.27
CA ARG A 22 -6.10 -2.30 32.99
C ARG A 22 -5.16 -1.64 31.98
N LYS A 23 -4.55 -2.44 31.09
CA LYS A 23 -4.14 -1.92 29.78
C LYS A 23 -5.41 -1.28 29.23
N ALA A 24 -5.44 0.04 29.20
CA ALA A 24 -6.45 0.76 28.45
C ALA A 24 -6.29 0.29 27.00
N SER A 25 -7.22 -0.55 26.56
CA SER A 25 -7.43 -0.82 25.15
C SER A 25 -7.68 0.54 24.50
N VAL A 26 -6.75 0.97 23.66
CA VAL A 26 -6.98 2.08 22.73
C VAL A 26 -8.24 1.70 21.95
N PRO A 27 -9.31 2.51 21.97
CA PRO A 27 -10.47 2.22 21.15
C PRO A 27 -10.01 2.26 19.69
N GLU A 28 -10.18 1.16 18.96
CA GLU A 28 -10.07 1.14 17.51
C GLU A 28 -11.18 2.06 16.95
N THR A 29 -10.90 3.34 16.75
CA THR A 29 -11.92 4.29 16.28
C THR A 29 -12.05 4.23 14.76
N THR A 30 -12.49 3.09 14.25
CA THR A 30 -12.92 2.89 12.84
C THR A 30 -14.04 3.87 12.44
N ASP A 31 -14.68 4.53 13.40
CA ASP A 31 -15.74 5.52 13.20
C ASP A 31 -15.21 6.91 12.81
N GLY A 32 -14.00 7.29 13.23
CA GLY A 32 -13.42 8.60 12.94
C GLY A 32 -13.07 8.75 11.46
N PHE A 33 -12.36 7.77 10.91
CA PHE A 33 -11.97 7.80 9.50
C PHE A 33 -13.18 7.75 8.56
N LYS A 34 -14.18 6.92 8.88
CA LYS A 34 -15.45 6.86 8.12
C LYS A 34 -16.16 8.21 8.10
N ALA A 35 -16.19 8.94 9.22
CA ALA A 35 -16.80 10.27 9.29
C ALA A 35 -16.07 11.28 8.38
N VAL A 36 -14.73 11.21 8.29
CA VAL A 36 -13.96 12.05 7.37
C VAL A 36 -14.32 11.74 5.91
N ILE A 37 -14.35 10.46 5.51
CA ILE A 37 -14.72 10.07 4.15
C ILE A 37 -16.15 10.50 3.80
N GLU A 38 -17.09 10.37 4.75
CA GLU A 38 -18.47 10.82 4.55
C GLU A 38 -18.56 12.35 4.41
N ASN A 39 -17.80 13.11 5.20
CA ASN A 39 -17.70 14.57 5.06
C ASN A 39 -17.14 14.97 3.67
N ILE A 40 -16.14 14.24 3.17
CA ILE A 40 -15.59 14.47 1.83
C ILE A 40 -16.68 14.27 0.76
N ARG A 41 -17.45 13.17 0.85
CA ARG A 41 -18.56 12.91 -0.09
C ARG A 41 -19.62 14.00 -0.08
N GLN A 42 -19.93 14.54 1.10
CA GLN A 42 -20.91 15.64 1.23
C GLN A 42 -20.41 16.97 0.63
N GLN A 43 -19.09 17.13 0.47
CA GLN A 43 -18.49 18.27 -0.22
C GLN A 43 -18.47 18.10 -1.75
N GLN A 44 -18.58 16.87 -2.27
CA GLN A 44 -18.64 16.57 -3.70
C GLN A 44 -20.03 16.88 -4.31
N ARG A 45 -20.38 18.17 -4.33
CA ARG A 45 -21.70 18.67 -4.79
C ARG A 45 -21.78 18.93 -6.29
N GLY A 46 -20.69 18.68 -7.02
CA GLY A 46 -20.61 18.84 -8.47
C GLY A 46 -21.48 17.83 -9.21
N ARG A 47 -21.68 18.05 -10.52
CA ARG A 47 -22.31 17.04 -11.38
C ARG A 47 -21.41 15.81 -11.43
N LYS A 48 -22.01 14.62 -11.36
CA LYS A 48 -21.29 13.36 -11.52
C LYS A 48 -20.48 13.40 -12.83
N LYS A 49 -19.18 13.17 -12.75
CA LYS A 49 -18.26 13.16 -13.88
C LYS A 49 -18.07 11.73 -14.35
N VAL A 50 -18.54 11.44 -15.56
CA VAL A 50 -18.23 10.19 -16.24
C VAL A 50 -16.78 10.23 -16.72
N ILE A 51 -16.02 9.21 -16.31
CA ILE A 51 -14.66 8.92 -16.74
C ILE A 51 -14.73 7.63 -17.56
N SER A 52 -14.69 7.80 -18.88
CA SER A 52 -14.49 6.73 -19.85
C SER A 52 -13.00 6.52 -20.07
N VAL A 53 -12.51 5.30 -19.91
CA VAL A 53 -11.07 5.04 -19.93
C VAL A 53 -10.73 3.63 -20.43
N ASN A 54 -9.65 3.51 -21.18
CA ASN A 54 -9.05 2.22 -21.54
C ASN A 54 -8.01 1.83 -20.47
N ARG A 55 -7.97 0.55 -20.09
CA ARG A 55 -7.05 0.03 -19.06
C ARG A 55 -5.58 0.25 -19.39
N ASP A 56 -5.22 0.23 -20.67
CA ASP A 56 -3.85 0.41 -21.15
C ASP A 56 -3.38 1.87 -21.13
N ASP A 57 -4.30 2.83 -20.93
CA ASP A 57 -3.97 4.25 -20.94
C ASP A 57 -4.81 5.08 -19.95
N VAL A 58 -4.83 4.66 -18.69
CA VAL A 58 -5.57 5.39 -17.64
C VAL A 58 -5.03 6.80 -17.38
N LYS A 59 -3.72 7.01 -17.61
CA LYS A 59 -3.04 8.28 -17.36
C LYS A 59 -3.50 9.41 -18.27
N SER A 60 -3.83 9.14 -19.54
CA SER A 60 -4.20 10.19 -20.51
C SER A 60 -5.51 10.89 -20.14
N VAL A 61 -6.42 10.18 -19.47
CA VAL A 61 -7.68 10.73 -18.97
C VAL A 61 -7.53 11.30 -17.56
N MET A 62 -6.87 10.55 -16.67
CA MET A 62 -6.83 10.92 -15.25
C MET A 62 -5.90 12.08 -14.93
N PHE A 63 -4.76 12.22 -15.61
CA PHE A 63 -3.83 13.31 -15.31
C PHE A 63 -4.41 14.70 -15.62
N PRO A 64 -5.01 14.94 -16.79
CA PRO A 64 -5.72 16.19 -17.06
C PRO A 64 -6.87 16.44 -16.08
N TYR A 65 -7.64 15.39 -15.74
CA TYR A 65 -8.73 15.51 -14.77
C TYR A 65 -8.24 15.96 -13.40
N LEU A 66 -7.23 15.30 -12.84
CA LEU A 66 -6.70 15.61 -11.51
C LEU A 66 -6.13 17.04 -11.43
N LYS A 67 -5.53 17.51 -12.52
CA LYS A 67 -4.97 18.86 -12.63
C LYS A 67 -6.01 19.94 -12.91
N SER A 68 -7.20 19.56 -13.36
CA SER A 68 -8.27 20.52 -13.64
C SER A 68 -8.74 21.18 -12.34
N PRO A 69 -8.91 22.52 -12.32
CA PRO A 69 -9.41 23.22 -11.15
C PRO A 69 -10.79 22.68 -10.75
N ASN A 70 -11.01 22.53 -9.45
CA ASN A 70 -12.29 22.12 -8.86
C ASN A 70 -12.82 20.74 -9.33
N SER A 71 -11.99 19.91 -9.98
CA SER A 71 -12.43 18.59 -10.42
C SER A 71 -12.75 17.66 -9.24
N GLU A 72 -12.13 17.88 -8.08
CA GLU A 72 -12.41 17.14 -6.84
C GLU A 72 -13.88 17.17 -6.42
N PHE A 73 -14.59 18.27 -6.71
CA PHE A 73 -15.99 18.45 -6.29
C PHE A 73 -16.98 17.61 -7.09
N SER A 74 -16.55 17.00 -8.20
CA SER A 74 -17.40 16.16 -9.03
C SER A 74 -17.24 14.69 -8.62
N PRO A 75 -18.30 14.02 -8.12
CA PRO A 75 -18.26 12.58 -7.88
C PRO A 75 -17.94 11.84 -9.18
N LEU A 76 -17.15 10.77 -9.10
CA LEU A 76 -16.74 10.00 -10.28
C LEU A 76 -17.76 8.92 -10.63
N ASP A 77 -17.96 8.71 -11.94
CA ASP A 77 -18.61 7.52 -12.51
C ASP A 77 -17.64 6.86 -13.46
N ILE A 78 -17.16 5.66 -13.12
CA ILE A 78 -16.11 5.03 -13.90
C ILE A 78 -16.70 4.03 -14.90
N THR A 79 -16.26 4.14 -16.14
CA THR A 79 -16.64 3.24 -17.22
C THR A 79 -15.37 2.83 -17.98
N PHE A 80 -15.09 1.54 -18.02
CA PHE A 80 -14.02 1.02 -18.86
C PHE A 80 -14.51 0.83 -20.29
N GLU A 81 -13.64 1.14 -21.24
CA GLU A 81 -13.88 0.97 -22.68
C GLU A 81 -12.89 -0.04 -23.25
N CYS A 82 -13.41 -1.01 -24.00
CA CYS A 82 -12.65 -1.99 -24.75
C CYS A 82 -13.05 -1.87 -26.23
N ASP A 83 -12.08 -1.60 -27.12
CA ASP A 83 -12.30 -1.42 -28.57
C ASP A 83 -13.43 -0.43 -28.95
N GLY A 84 -13.57 0.65 -28.18
CA GLY A 84 -14.60 1.67 -28.39
C GLY A 84 -16.00 1.27 -27.93
N VAL A 85 -16.15 0.15 -27.24
CA VAL A 85 -17.39 -0.30 -26.62
C VAL A 85 -17.29 -0.15 -25.10
N SER A 86 -18.28 0.53 -24.52
CA SER A 86 -18.41 0.70 -23.07
C SER A 86 -18.82 -0.63 -22.41
N GLU A 87 -18.05 -1.04 -21.40
CA GLU A 87 -18.40 -2.17 -20.54
C GLU A 87 -19.60 -1.79 -19.66
N LYS A 88 -20.65 -2.62 -19.70
CA LYS A 88 -21.83 -2.43 -18.85
C LYS A 88 -21.51 -2.82 -17.40
N ALA A 89 -20.96 -1.90 -16.64
CA ALA A 89 -20.80 -2.04 -15.20
C ALA A 89 -21.56 -0.91 -14.46
N VAL A 90 -22.27 -1.27 -13.39
CA VAL A 90 -22.74 -0.28 -12.42
C VAL A 90 -21.61 -0.09 -11.41
N ASP A 91 -21.07 1.12 -11.32
CA ASP A 91 -19.99 1.40 -10.37
C ASP A 91 -20.53 1.40 -8.92
N LEU A 92 -20.36 0.26 -8.26
CA LEU A 92 -20.58 0.07 -6.82
C LEU A 92 -19.23 0.12 -6.05
N GLY A 93 -18.17 0.66 -6.66
CA GLY A 93 -16.81 0.74 -6.11
C GLY A 93 -15.78 -0.12 -6.86
N GLY A 94 -16.22 -1.15 -7.57
CA GLY A 94 -15.34 -2.07 -8.32
C GLY A 94 -14.53 -1.37 -9.43
N PRO A 95 -15.19 -0.76 -10.43
CA PRO A 95 -14.53 0.00 -11.48
C PRO A 95 -13.65 1.14 -10.95
N SER A 96 -14.12 1.86 -9.95
CA SER A 96 -13.33 2.91 -9.28
C SER A 96 -12.04 2.38 -8.67
N ARG A 97 -12.13 1.28 -7.90
CA ARG A 97 -10.96 0.67 -7.26
C ARG A 97 -9.95 0.19 -8.30
N GLU A 98 -10.40 -0.47 -9.36
CA GLU A 98 -9.56 -0.90 -10.48
C GLU A 98 -8.86 0.29 -11.15
N LEU A 99 -9.59 1.36 -11.48
CA LEU A 99 -9.02 2.56 -12.08
C LEU A 99 -7.92 3.16 -11.22
N PHE A 100 -8.15 3.32 -9.91
CA PHE A 100 -7.15 3.88 -9.02
C PHE A 100 -5.96 2.93 -8.80
N THR A 101 -6.17 1.62 -8.82
CA THR A 101 -5.08 0.63 -8.81
C THR A 101 -4.18 0.82 -10.03
N LEU A 102 -4.75 0.84 -11.24
CA LEU A 102 -4.01 1.08 -12.49
C LEU A 102 -3.33 2.46 -12.49
N LEU A 103 -4.01 3.49 -12.00
CA LEU A 103 -3.45 4.84 -11.92
C LEU A 103 -2.25 4.92 -10.95
N PHE A 104 -2.30 4.24 -9.80
CA PHE A 104 -1.16 4.18 -8.88
C PHE A 104 0.00 3.36 -9.44
N GLN A 105 -0.26 2.32 -10.24
CA GLN A 105 0.77 1.64 -11.02
C GLN A 105 1.42 2.57 -12.05
N GLU A 106 0.65 3.42 -12.73
CA GLU A 106 1.19 4.43 -13.65
C GLU A 106 2.11 5.41 -12.91
N PHE A 107 1.71 5.90 -11.73
CA PHE A 107 2.55 6.77 -10.91
C PHE A 107 3.90 6.12 -10.53
N LEU A 108 3.94 4.80 -10.37
CA LEU A 108 5.14 4.02 -10.06
C LEU A 108 6.04 3.76 -11.28
N GLN A 109 5.58 4.05 -12.51
CA GLN A 109 6.38 3.81 -13.72
C GLN A 109 7.60 4.72 -13.77
N SER A 110 8.75 4.13 -14.11
CA SER A 110 10.05 4.82 -14.15
C SER A 110 10.08 5.96 -15.17
N ASN A 111 9.31 5.87 -16.25
CA ASN A 111 9.23 6.89 -17.30
C ASN A 111 8.61 8.22 -16.82
N LEU A 112 7.78 8.21 -15.76
CA LEU A 112 7.27 9.44 -15.16
C LEU A 112 8.30 10.10 -14.23
N GLY A 113 9.26 9.32 -13.71
CA GLY A 113 10.32 9.81 -12.84
C GLY A 113 9.80 10.49 -11.57
N LEU A 114 8.71 9.97 -10.98
CA LEU A 114 8.11 10.52 -9.76
C LEU A 114 8.66 9.85 -8.50
N PHE A 115 9.00 8.57 -8.62
CA PHE A 115 9.40 7.73 -7.52
C PHE A 115 10.64 6.91 -7.88
N GLU A 116 11.49 6.65 -6.90
CA GLU A 116 12.69 5.80 -6.99
C GLU A 116 12.71 4.79 -5.84
N GLY A 117 13.39 3.66 -6.02
CA GLY A 117 13.49 2.61 -4.99
C GLY A 117 13.63 1.22 -5.57
N LYS A 118 14.00 0.26 -4.70
CA LYS A 118 14.03 -1.18 -4.99
C LYS A 118 13.14 -1.91 -3.99
N GLY A 119 12.59 -3.06 -4.37
CA GLY A 119 12.18 -4.08 -3.38
C GLY A 119 11.01 -3.71 -2.45
N GLY A 120 9.94 -3.12 -2.99
CA GLY A 120 8.66 -3.00 -2.30
C GLY A 120 8.32 -1.60 -1.80
N TYR A 121 9.30 -0.73 -1.57
CA TYR A 121 9.08 0.68 -1.20
C TYR A 121 9.50 1.64 -2.31
N VAL A 122 9.00 2.87 -2.21
CA VAL A 122 9.45 3.98 -3.05
C VAL A 122 9.65 5.27 -2.27
N LEU A 123 10.53 6.11 -2.80
CA LEU A 123 10.80 7.47 -2.33
C LEU A 123 10.42 8.47 -3.44
N PRO A 124 9.77 9.60 -3.11
CA PRO A 124 9.57 10.69 -4.07
C PRO A 124 10.91 11.20 -4.62
N VAL A 125 10.96 11.46 -5.92
CA VAL A 125 12.12 12.03 -6.61
C VAL A 125 12.00 13.54 -6.68
N ASN A 126 13.12 14.25 -6.59
CA ASN A 126 13.18 15.69 -6.88
C ASN A 126 13.11 15.98 -8.38
N ASN A 127 11.99 15.65 -9.01
CA ASN A 127 11.75 15.89 -10.42
C ASN A 127 11.12 17.28 -10.60
N LYS A 128 11.95 18.27 -10.95
CA LYS A 128 11.51 19.66 -11.12
C LYS A 128 10.37 19.81 -12.14
N LYS A 129 10.43 19.07 -13.26
CA LYS A 129 9.38 19.10 -14.28
C LYS A 129 8.04 18.60 -13.72
N ALA A 130 8.06 17.53 -12.93
CA ALA A 130 6.86 17.00 -12.29
C ALA A 130 6.31 17.93 -11.19
N ILE A 131 7.19 18.55 -10.40
CA ILE A 131 6.84 19.54 -9.37
C ILE A 131 6.19 20.77 -10.01
N ASP A 132 6.83 21.35 -11.02
CA ASP A 132 6.34 22.55 -11.72
C ASP A 132 5.00 22.26 -12.42
N ALA A 133 4.79 21.02 -12.87
CA ALA A 133 3.53 20.56 -13.47
C ALA A 133 2.51 20.00 -12.44
N HIS A 134 2.75 20.17 -11.15
CA HIS A 134 1.89 19.74 -10.03
C HIS A 134 1.48 18.26 -10.07
N VAL A 135 2.37 17.39 -10.52
CA VAL A 135 2.09 15.95 -10.63
C VAL A 135 2.04 15.29 -9.24
N PHE A 136 2.90 15.69 -8.30
CA PHE A 136 2.84 15.21 -6.90
C PHE A 136 1.56 15.66 -6.20
N ARG A 137 1.10 16.88 -6.46
CA ARG A 137 -0.22 17.33 -6.01
C ARG A 137 -1.36 16.50 -6.62
N ALA A 138 -1.29 16.21 -7.92
CA ALA A 138 -2.29 15.36 -8.59
C ALA A 138 -2.31 13.94 -8.00
N PHE A 139 -1.13 13.38 -7.67
CA PHE A 139 -1.00 12.11 -6.95
C PHE A 139 -1.70 12.16 -5.59
N GLY A 140 -1.41 13.16 -4.75
CA GLY A 140 -2.06 13.30 -3.44
C GLY A 140 -3.59 13.43 -3.56
N LYS A 141 -4.06 14.21 -4.53
CA LYS A 141 -5.48 14.34 -4.84
C LYS A 141 -6.10 13.02 -5.30
N ALA A 142 -5.39 12.23 -6.11
CA ALA A 142 -5.85 10.91 -6.55
C ALA A 142 -6.08 9.96 -5.37
N VAL A 143 -5.21 9.98 -4.35
CA VAL A 143 -5.41 9.19 -3.13
C VAL A 143 -6.70 9.59 -2.41
N VAL A 144 -6.95 10.89 -2.23
CA VAL A 144 -8.18 11.37 -1.59
C VAL A 144 -9.41 10.97 -2.39
N LEU A 145 -9.38 11.16 -3.72
CA LEU A 145 -10.51 10.80 -4.58
C LEU A 145 -10.77 9.29 -4.59
N SER A 146 -9.72 8.48 -4.62
CA SER A 146 -9.81 7.02 -4.52
C SER A 146 -10.61 6.58 -3.30
N LEU A 147 -10.26 7.11 -2.13
CA LEU A 147 -10.90 6.81 -0.85
C LEU A 147 -12.31 7.39 -0.74
N SER A 148 -12.57 8.54 -1.38
CA SER A 148 -13.90 9.14 -1.43
C SER A 148 -14.88 8.29 -2.24
N THR A 149 -14.44 7.77 -3.38
CA THR A 149 -15.30 6.99 -4.27
C THR A 149 -15.53 5.59 -3.70
N ASP A 150 -14.47 4.94 -3.20
CA ASP A 150 -14.55 3.66 -2.49
C ASP A 150 -13.75 3.74 -1.18
N PRO A 151 -14.37 3.60 0.01
CA PRO A 151 -13.64 3.57 1.28
C PRO A 151 -12.68 2.38 1.38
N HIS A 152 -12.84 1.39 0.49
CA HIS A 152 -11.99 0.23 0.28
C HIS A 152 -11.03 0.40 -0.91
N GLY A 153 -10.75 1.65 -1.32
CA GLY A 153 -9.77 1.96 -2.36
C GLY A 153 -8.36 1.42 -2.06
N PRO A 154 -7.49 1.30 -3.09
CA PRO A 154 -6.20 0.61 -2.97
C PRO A 154 -5.21 1.26 -1.99
N GLY A 155 -5.33 2.57 -1.75
CA GLY A 155 -4.30 3.35 -1.04
C GLY A 155 -2.99 3.41 -1.83
N PHE A 156 -1.90 3.75 -1.16
CA PHE A 156 -0.56 3.79 -1.76
C PHE A 156 0.52 3.26 -0.78
N PRO A 157 0.53 1.95 -0.51
CA PRO A 157 1.28 1.34 0.58
C PRO A 157 2.75 1.06 0.23
N TYR A 158 3.48 2.10 -0.15
CA TYR A 158 4.86 1.98 -0.62
C TYR A 158 5.84 2.87 0.16
N PHE A 159 5.36 3.69 1.09
CA PHE A 159 6.22 4.61 1.80
C PHE A 159 6.84 3.98 3.05
N PRO A 160 8.17 4.13 3.23
CA PRO A 160 8.80 3.90 4.53
C PRO A 160 8.17 4.75 5.62
N SER A 161 8.28 4.30 6.87
CA SER A 161 7.66 4.97 8.01
C SER A 161 8.04 6.45 8.11
N PHE A 162 9.31 6.79 7.86
CA PHE A 162 9.79 8.16 8.03
C PHE A 162 9.11 9.14 7.05
N ILE A 163 8.74 8.69 5.85
CA ILE A 163 7.97 9.50 4.89
C ILE A 163 6.56 9.72 5.44
N VAL A 164 5.92 8.68 5.97
CA VAL A 164 4.57 8.79 6.55
C VAL A 164 4.60 9.74 7.75
N SER A 165 5.56 9.58 8.67
CA SER A 165 5.79 10.48 9.81
C SER A 165 6.05 11.92 9.36
N TYR A 166 6.81 12.13 8.27
CA TYR A 166 6.99 13.46 7.67
C TYR A 166 5.66 14.07 7.20
N LEU A 167 4.83 13.32 6.47
CA LEU A 167 3.59 13.83 5.88
C LEU A 167 2.61 14.33 6.94
N ILE A 168 2.54 13.63 8.06
CA ILE A 168 1.65 13.95 9.20
C ILE A 168 2.29 14.87 10.26
N GLY A 169 3.54 15.30 10.04
CA GLY A 169 4.24 16.24 10.92
C GLY A 169 4.69 15.66 12.26
N ARG A 170 4.96 14.34 12.32
CA ARG A 170 5.58 13.69 13.48
C ARG A 170 7.11 13.73 13.38
N GLU A 171 7.78 13.57 14.51
CA GLU A 171 9.23 13.40 14.55
C GLU A 171 9.62 12.06 13.88
N TYR A 172 10.60 12.10 12.99
CA TYR A 172 10.94 10.99 12.08
C TYR A 172 12.44 10.71 12.00
N LEU A 173 13.30 11.49 12.68
CA LEU A 173 14.75 11.39 12.52
C LEU A 173 15.27 10.03 13.01
N HIS A 174 14.67 9.51 14.09
CA HIS A 174 14.98 8.18 14.61
C HIS A 174 14.60 7.02 13.67
N GLU A 175 13.77 7.28 12.65
CA GLU A 175 13.32 6.28 11.68
C GLU A 175 14.21 6.22 10.43
N LEU A 176 15.14 7.16 10.26
CA LEU A 176 16.05 7.20 9.12
C LEU A 176 17.05 6.05 9.16
N SER A 177 17.26 5.40 8.01
CA SER A 177 18.10 4.21 7.91
C SER A 177 18.74 4.08 6.54
N SER A 178 19.99 3.59 6.51
CA SER A 178 20.71 3.29 5.27
C SER A 178 20.05 2.19 4.43
N LEU A 179 19.09 1.44 5.01
CA LEU A 179 18.28 0.46 4.29
C LEU A 179 17.37 1.09 3.23
N PHE A 180 17.02 2.36 3.39
CA PHE A 180 16.15 3.10 2.46
C PHE A 180 16.94 3.87 1.39
N LEU A 181 18.28 3.86 1.45
CA LEU A 181 19.10 4.55 0.45
C LEU A 181 19.03 3.84 -0.90
N VAL A 182 18.76 4.62 -1.95
CA VAL A 182 18.72 4.14 -3.33
C VAL A 182 20.10 4.23 -3.99
N ASN A 183 20.88 5.27 -3.64
CA ASN A 183 22.24 5.45 -4.14
C ASN A 183 23.20 4.46 -3.43
N GLU A 184 23.63 3.43 -4.16
CA GLU A 184 24.54 2.40 -3.64
C GLU A 184 25.93 2.96 -3.30
N PHE A 185 26.41 4.00 -3.99
CA PHE A 185 27.68 4.65 -3.66
C PHE A 185 27.58 5.38 -2.32
N LEU A 186 26.49 6.11 -2.08
CA LEU A 186 26.25 6.76 -0.77
C LEU A 186 26.09 5.72 0.34
N LYS A 187 25.41 4.61 0.06
CA LYS A 187 25.26 3.51 1.01
C LYS A 187 26.61 2.88 1.36
N GLN A 188 27.47 2.67 0.37
CA GLN A 188 28.83 2.19 0.59
C GLN A 188 29.65 3.20 1.39
N PHE A 189 29.62 4.47 1.01
CA PHE A 189 30.31 5.56 1.72
C PHE A 189 29.92 5.63 3.21
N ILE A 190 28.61 5.56 3.52
CA ILE A 190 28.12 5.51 4.91
C ILE A 190 28.60 4.24 5.62
N THR A 191 28.64 3.10 4.91
CA THR A 191 29.13 1.83 5.46
C THR A 191 30.61 1.93 5.82
N ASP A 192 31.42 2.53 4.97
CA ASP A 192 32.86 2.72 5.17
C ASP A 192 33.14 3.67 6.33
N ILE A 193 32.41 4.79 6.42
CA ILE A 193 32.46 5.70 7.58
C ILE A 193 32.10 4.96 8.88
N THR A 194 31.06 4.13 8.84
CA THR A 194 30.59 3.38 10.01
C THR A 194 31.61 2.34 10.46
N ASN A 195 32.31 1.72 9.51
CA ASN A 195 33.30 0.67 9.77
C ASN A 195 34.70 1.21 10.11
N ALA A 196 34.99 2.49 9.85
CA ALA A 196 36.22 3.14 10.25
C ALA A 196 36.48 2.95 11.76
N THR A 197 37.69 2.48 12.11
CA THR A 197 38.06 2.13 13.49
C THR A 197 38.83 3.24 14.20
N ASN A 198 39.46 4.11 13.42
CA ASN A 198 40.27 5.21 13.90
C ASN A 198 40.18 6.42 12.95
N GLN A 199 40.80 7.55 13.34
CA GLN A 199 40.70 8.79 12.57
C GLN A 199 41.38 8.71 11.19
N ASN A 200 42.43 7.92 11.01
CA ASN A 200 43.10 7.79 9.72
C ASN A 200 42.21 7.06 8.72
N ASP A 201 41.56 5.96 9.12
CA ASP A 201 40.57 5.26 8.29
C ASP A 201 39.47 6.23 7.84
N MET A 202 38.99 7.07 8.77
CA MET A 202 37.96 8.06 8.48
C MET A 202 38.43 9.12 7.49
N ASP A 203 39.63 9.67 7.68
CA ASP A 203 40.19 10.67 6.77
C ASP A 203 40.42 10.08 5.37
N GLU A 204 40.79 8.81 5.26
CA GLU A 204 40.93 8.09 3.98
C GLU A 204 39.58 7.96 3.27
N VAL A 205 38.53 7.52 3.98
CA VAL A 205 37.18 7.44 3.40
C VAL A 205 36.71 8.82 2.94
N MET A 206 36.88 9.86 3.77
CA MET A 206 36.50 11.23 3.43
C MET A 206 37.32 11.80 2.25
N GLY A 207 38.59 11.41 2.12
CA GLY A 207 39.46 11.80 1.00
C GLY A 207 39.07 11.14 -0.32
N ASN A 208 38.37 10.00 -0.27
CA ASN A 208 37.88 9.25 -1.43
C ASN A 208 36.40 9.55 -1.76
N ASP A 209 35.80 10.64 -1.23
CA ASP A 209 34.43 11.10 -1.57
C ASP A 209 34.37 11.72 -2.98
N ASP A 210 34.59 10.89 -4.02
CA ASP A 210 34.57 11.31 -5.42
C ASP A 210 33.20 11.86 -5.86
N GLU A 211 32.12 11.38 -5.23
CA GLU A 211 30.73 11.78 -5.48
C GLU A 211 30.34 13.08 -4.76
N ARG A 212 31.22 13.63 -3.91
CA ARG A 212 31.01 14.89 -3.17
C ARG A 212 29.71 14.91 -2.37
N PHE A 213 29.43 13.83 -1.64
CA PHE A 213 28.25 13.76 -0.76
C PHE A 213 28.31 14.82 0.34
N THR A 214 29.51 15.13 0.81
CA THR A 214 29.80 16.16 1.80
C THR A 214 29.37 17.57 1.39
N ASP A 215 29.57 17.95 0.12
CA ASP A 215 29.29 19.30 -0.38
C ASP A 215 27.79 19.67 -0.30
N ASN A 216 26.92 18.68 -0.38
CA ASN A 216 25.50 18.89 -0.60
C ASN A 216 24.63 18.57 0.62
N CYS A 217 25.16 17.85 1.61
CA CYS A 217 24.38 17.33 2.73
C CYS A 217 24.09 18.34 3.85
N GLY A 218 24.65 19.54 3.76
CA GLY A 218 24.48 20.59 4.77
C GLY A 218 25.39 20.43 5.98
N TRP A 219 26.39 19.55 5.92
CA TRP A 219 27.45 19.48 6.92
C TRP A 219 28.30 20.77 6.89
N PRO A 220 28.69 21.35 8.04
CA PRO A 220 29.49 22.57 8.06
C PRO A 220 30.84 22.36 7.37
N GLY A 221 31.12 23.10 6.30
CA GLY A 221 32.34 22.90 5.50
C GLY A 221 33.66 23.18 6.24
N ASN A 222 33.60 23.83 7.41
CA ASN A 222 34.74 24.05 8.29
C ASN A 222 34.84 23.03 9.44
N GLU A 223 33.87 22.13 9.57
CA GLU A 223 33.87 21.10 10.61
C GLU A 223 34.43 19.78 10.07
N ARG A 224 35.55 19.34 10.65
CA ARG A 224 36.13 18.04 10.32
C ARG A 224 35.24 16.92 10.87
N VAL A 225 35.02 15.89 10.05
CA VAL A 225 34.40 14.64 10.51
C VAL A 225 35.42 13.85 11.33
N THR A 226 35.06 13.53 12.56
CA THR A 226 35.89 12.82 13.53
C THR A 226 35.15 11.64 14.12
N MET A 227 35.89 10.75 14.79
CA MET A 227 35.29 9.61 15.49
C MET A 227 34.21 10.02 16.50
N SER A 228 34.28 11.22 17.09
CA SER A 228 33.30 11.71 18.07
C SER A 228 32.03 12.28 17.45
N ASN A 229 32.08 12.87 16.24
CA ASN A 229 30.90 13.44 15.56
C ASN A 229 30.38 12.58 14.40
N ARG A 230 31.02 11.43 14.14
CA ARG A 230 30.69 10.45 13.09
C ARG A 230 29.19 10.18 12.93
N TRP A 231 28.50 9.87 14.03
CA TRP A 231 27.09 9.50 13.97
C TRP A 231 26.20 10.69 13.61
N SER A 232 26.57 11.90 14.05
CA SER A 232 25.90 13.13 13.63
C SER A 232 26.09 13.38 12.14
N PHE A 233 27.28 13.11 11.61
CA PHE A 233 27.55 13.20 10.17
C PHE A 233 26.74 12.19 9.36
N VAL A 234 26.70 10.91 9.80
CA VAL A 234 25.87 9.87 9.16
C VAL A 234 24.39 10.26 9.18
N GLN A 235 23.88 10.75 10.31
CA GLN A 235 22.50 11.24 10.41
C GLN A 235 22.24 12.42 9.47
N THR A 236 23.21 13.33 9.31
CA THR A 236 23.13 14.45 8.35
C THR A 236 23.02 13.95 6.92
N LEU A 237 23.86 12.98 6.51
CA LEU A 237 23.80 12.36 5.19
C LEU A 237 22.46 11.66 4.94
N LEU A 238 21.97 10.88 5.92
CA LEU A 238 20.68 10.20 5.83
C LEU A 238 19.53 11.20 5.71
N GLN A 239 19.49 12.24 6.55
CA GLN A 239 18.44 13.25 6.51
C GLN A 239 18.44 13.99 5.17
N TRP A 240 19.62 14.38 4.69
CA TRP A 240 19.74 15.04 3.40
C TRP A 240 19.22 14.16 2.27
N ASP A 241 19.75 12.93 2.17
CA ASP A 241 19.45 12.04 1.06
C ASP A 241 18.03 11.50 1.09
N LEU A 242 17.47 11.22 2.28
CA LEU A 242 16.15 10.61 2.48
C LEU A 242 15.01 11.61 2.70
N VAL A 243 15.29 12.85 3.08
CA VAL A 243 14.22 13.85 3.30
C VAL A 243 14.47 15.16 2.55
N ASP A 244 15.60 15.82 2.78
CA ASP A 244 15.77 17.20 2.31
C ASP A 244 15.79 17.32 0.79
N LYS A 245 16.46 16.38 0.09
CA LYS A 245 16.46 16.32 -1.38
C LYS A 245 15.06 16.31 -1.99
N ARG A 246 14.10 15.68 -1.33
CA ARG A 246 12.73 15.47 -1.84
C ARG A 246 11.67 16.33 -1.16
N ARG A 247 12.09 17.30 -0.32
CA ARG A 247 11.19 18.17 0.44
C ARG A 247 10.14 18.85 -0.43
N THR A 248 10.53 19.38 -1.59
CA THR A 248 9.60 20.08 -2.50
C THR A 248 8.52 19.14 -3.05
N ALA A 249 8.87 17.90 -3.40
CA ALA A 249 7.92 16.89 -3.86
C ALA A 249 6.97 16.48 -2.72
N LEU A 250 7.49 16.27 -1.51
CA LEU A 250 6.70 15.95 -0.31
C LEU A 250 5.70 17.07 0.02
N GLU A 251 6.12 18.33 -0.03
CA GLU A 251 5.23 19.46 0.24
C GLU A 251 4.17 19.65 -0.86
N ASP A 252 4.50 19.43 -2.14
CA ASP A 252 3.49 19.48 -3.20
C ASP A 252 2.48 18.31 -3.11
N MET A 253 2.95 17.13 -2.70
CA MET A 253 2.10 15.99 -2.38
C MET A 253 1.18 16.26 -1.19
N LYS A 254 1.67 16.87 -0.10
CA LYS A 254 0.84 17.27 1.06
C LYS A 254 -0.29 18.21 0.65
N LYS A 255 -0.04 19.15 -0.27
CA LYS A 255 -1.10 20.02 -0.83
C LYS A 255 -2.20 19.20 -1.54
N GLY A 256 -1.81 18.16 -2.27
CA GLY A 256 -2.75 17.24 -2.90
C GLY A 256 -3.52 16.40 -1.89
N LEU A 257 -2.83 15.85 -0.90
CA LEU A 257 -3.42 15.08 0.19
C LEU A 257 -4.35 15.91 1.06
N ASN A 258 -4.18 17.23 1.15
CA ASN A 258 -5.09 18.11 1.88
C ASN A 258 -6.31 18.55 1.06
N THR A 259 -6.59 17.89 -0.08
CA THR A 259 -7.89 18.03 -0.76
C THR A 259 -9.01 17.70 0.23
N PHE A 260 -10.01 18.58 0.35
CA PHE A 260 -11.08 18.48 1.35
C PHE A 260 -10.62 18.40 2.82
N ASN A 261 -9.45 18.97 3.16
CA ASN A 261 -8.85 18.91 4.49
C ASN A 261 -8.46 17.48 4.94
N PHE A 262 -8.38 16.53 4.01
CA PHE A 262 -8.16 15.12 4.33
C PHE A 262 -6.92 14.89 5.19
N LEU A 263 -5.76 15.45 4.83
CA LEU A 263 -4.53 15.28 5.60
C LEU A 263 -4.68 15.80 7.04
N ASP A 264 -5.24 17.00 7.20
CA ASP A 264 -5.40 17.59 8.53
C ASP A 264 -6.41 16.84 9.41
N ASP A 265 -7.48 16.31 8.80
CA ASP A 265 -8.53 15.55 9.51
C ASP A 265 -8.11 14.11 9.82
N THR A 266 -7.09 13.57 9.15
CA THR A 266 -6.68 12.15 9.28
C THR A 266 -5.30 11.92 9.87
N LYS A 267 -4.43 12.93 9.99
CA LYS A 267 -3.05 12.78 10.47
C LYS A 267 -2.89 12.13 11.86
N SER A 268 -3.90 12.21 12.71
CA SER A 268 -3.95 11.56 14.04
C SER A 268 -4.65 10.20 14.04
N LEU A 269 -5.20 9.76 12.92
CA LEU A 269 -5.94 8.50 12.80
C LEU A 269 -5.00 7.38 12.34
N PRO A 270 -5.05 6.18 12.96
CA PRO A 270 -4.26 5.02 12.53
C PRO A 270 -4.50 4.61 11.07
N GLU A 271 -5.67 4.91 10.52
CA GLU A 271 -6.04 4.64 9.13
C GLU A 271 -5.17 5.41 8.12
N PHE A 272 -4.63 6.58 8.49
CA PHE A 272 -3.74 7.30 7.59
C PHE A 272 -2.47 6.50 7.30
N GLU A 273 -1.84 5.97 8.34
CA GLU A 273 -0.64 5.13 8.20
C GLU A 273 -0.90 3.90 7.34
N ARG A 274 -2.03 3.24 7.58
CA ARG A 274 -2.50 2.08 6.82
C ARG A 274 -2.56 2.32 5.31
N ILE A 275 -2.89 3.53 4.87
CA ILE A 275 -2.97 3.90 3.45
C ILE A 275 -1.58 3.94 2.80
N PHE A 276 -0.56 4.43 3.52
CA PHE A 276 0.74 4.80 2.94
C PHE A 276 1.90 3.89 3.32
N LEU A 277 1.87 3.30 4.52
CA LEU A 277 2.96 2.47 5.00
C LEU A 277 3.19 1.31 4.05
N LEU A 278 4.48 1.09 3.76
CA LEU A 278 4.99 -0.05 3.04
C LEU A 278 4.32 -1.35 3.51
N ARG A 279 3.62 -2.01 2.59
CA ARG A 279 3.08 -3.35 2.84
C ARG A 279 4.08 -4.44 2.48
N ASN A 280 4.00 -5.53 3.23
CA ASN A 280 4.72 -6.74 2.88
C ASN A 280 3.99 -7.43 1.72
N LYS A 281 4.45 -7.20 0.49
CA LYS A 281 3.90 -7.87 -0.71
C LYS A 281 3.89 -9.39 -0.65
N GLN A 282 4.58 -10.01 0.32
CA GLN A 282 4.48 -11.45 0.59
C GLN A 282 3.21 -11.85 1.37
N GLU A 283 2.30 -10.92 1.67
CA GLU A 283 1.07 -11.29 2.38
C GLU A 283 0.06 -12.00 1.49
N THR A 284 0.04 -11.75 0.18
CA THR A 284 -0.87 -12.41 -0.77
C THR A 284 -0.34 -13.77 -1.27
N THR A 285 0.13 -14.61 -0.34
CA THR A 285 0.63 -15.96 -0.64
C THR A 285 -0.50 -16.98 -0.88
N ALA A 286 -0.16 -18.13 -1.45
CA ALA A 286 -1.05 -19.27 -1.56
C ALA A 286 -1.62 -19.67 -0.19
N ASN A 287 -0.79 -19.67 0.86
CA ASN A 287 -1.22 -19.96 2.23
C ASN A 287 -2.28 -18.95 2.74
N PHE A 288 -2.08 -17.66 2.46
CA PHE A 288 -3.05 -16.62 2.81
C PHE A 288 -4.39 -16.84 2.12
N ILE A 289 -4.37 -17.03 0.79
CA ILE A 289 -5.57 -17.26 -0.02
C ILE A 289 -6.29 -18.54 0.41
N GLN A 290 -5.57 -19.62 0.67
CA GLN A 290 -6.13 -20.87 1.19
C GLN A 290 -6.85 -20.65 2.53
N LYS A 291 -6.21 -19.96 3.48
CA LYS A 291 -6.81 -19.64 4.79
C LYS A 291 -8.05 -18.76 4.67
N LYS A 292 -8.11 -17.85 3.69
CA LYS A 292 -9.24 -16.96 3.47
C LYS A 292 -10.40 -17.63 2.72
N LEU A 293 -10.12 -18.34 1.63
CA LEU A 293 -11.16 -18.83 0.71
C LEU A 293 -11.64 -20.25 1.01
N ILE A 294 -10.78 -21.18 1.42
CA ILE A 294 -11.20 -22.58 1.65
C ILE A 294 -12.32 -22.68 2.69
N PRO A 295 -12.28 -21.95 3.83
CA PRO A 295 -13.39 -21.97 4.78
C PRO A 295 -14.70 -21.47 4.16
N GLU A 296 -14.66 -20.40 3.36
CA GLU A 296 -15.85 -19.83 2.71
C GLU A 296 -16.43 -20.78 1.66
N VAL A 297 -15.57 -21.45 0.86
CA VAL A 297 -16.01 -22.48 -0.10
C VAL A 297 -16.66 -23.66 0.64
N LYS A 298 -16.06 -24.13 1.74
CA LYS A 298 -16.60 -25.26 2.52
C LYS A 298 -17.90 -24.95 3.25
N LYS A 299 -18.18 -23.66 3.55
CA LYS A 299 -19.45 -23.21 4.14
C LYS A 299 -20.61 -23.19 3.15
N LEU A 300 -20.34 -23.29 1.84
CA LEU A 300 -21.40 -23.27 0.83
C LEU A 300 -22.35 -24.46 0.99
N HIS A 301 -23.64 -24.16 0.99
CA HIS A 301 -24.68 -25.18 0.91
C HIS A 301 -24.83 -25.65 -0.54
N THR A 302 -24.69 -26.95 -0.77
CA THR A 302 -24.87 -27.60 -2.06
C THR A 302 -26.28 -28.16 -2.18
N GLU A 303 -26.95 -27.89 -3.31
CA GLU A 303 -28.31 -28.37 -3.57
C GLU A 303 -28.34 -29.60 -4.49
N ASN A 304 -27.24 -29.87 -5.19
CA ASN A 304 -27.16 -30.92 -6.21
C ASN A 304 -25.71 -31.41 -6.39
N GLN A 305 -25.56 -32.49 -7.16
CA GLN A 305 -24.27 -33.12 -7.40
C GLN A 305 -23.29 -32.23 -8.20
N GLU A 306 -23.78 -31.31 -9.02
CA GLU A 306 -22.95 -30.38 -9.79
C GLU A 306 -22.27 -29.37 -8.84
N GLU A 307 -23.04 -28.80 -7.92
CA GLU A 307 -22.53 -27.89 -6.87
C GLU A 307 -21.56 -28.58 -5.93
N GLU A 308 -21.84 -29.83 -5.54
CA GLU A 308 -20.92 -30.63 -4.71
C GLU A 308 -19.58 -30.86 -5.42
N LYS A 309 -19.62 -31.22 -6.71
CA LYS A 309 -18.41 -31.38 -7.53
C LYS A 309 -17.66 -30.07 -7.67
N ALA A 310 -18.35 -28.96 -7.97
CA ALA A 310 -17.75 -27.64 -8.12
C ALA A 310 -17.10 -27.15 -6.82
N GLN A 311 -17.74 -27.39 -5.67
CA GLN A 311 -17.17 -27.09 -4.35
C GLN A 311 -15.86 -27.84 -4.11
N GLN A 312 -15.88 -29.16 -4.31
CA GLN A 312 -14.70 -30.00 -4.11
C GLN A 312 -13.56 -29.63 -5.06
N GLN A 313 -13.88 -29.32 -6.32
CA GLN A 313 -12.89 -28.89 -7.32
C GLN A 313 -12.32 -27.52 -6.98
N THR A 314 -13.13 -26.57 -6.52
CA THR A 314 -12.66 -25.24 -6.06
C THR A 314 -11.68 -25.37 -4.92
N VAL A 315 -11.99 -26.19 -3.89
CA VAL A 315 -11.05 -26.43 -2.78
C VAL A 315 -9.72 -26.99 -3.29
N LYS A 316 -9.76 -27.93 -4.25
CA LYS A 316 -8.53 -28.48 -4.83
C LYS A 316 -7.75 -27.45 -5.64
N CYS A 317 -8.41 -26.59 -6.41
CA CYS A 317 -7.76 -25.48 -7.12
C CYS A 317 -7.01 -24.59 -6.12
N LEU A 318 -7.67 -24.18 -5.04
CA LEU A 318 -7.07 -23.32 -4.02
C LEU A 318 -5.87 -23.98 -3.32
N GLN A 319 -5.91 -25.30 -3.12
CA GLN A 319 -4.84 -26.05 -2.45
C GLN A 319 -3.56 -26.17 -3.28
N ILE A 320 -3.66 -26.08 -4.61
CA ILE A 320 -2.51 -26.24 -5.53
C ILE A 320 -1.96 -24.92 -6.05
N LEU A 321 -2.56 -23.78 -5.66
CA LEU A 321 -2.08 -22.46 -6.08
C LEU A 321 -0.63 -22.24 -5.65
N GLU A 322 0.17 -21.72 -6.57
CA GLU A 322 1.44 -21.08 -6.28
C GLU A 322 1.22 -19.62 -5.83
N ASP A 323 2.23 -19.00 -5.22
CA ASP A 323 2.11 -17.64 -4.68
C ASP A 323 1.77 -16.59 -5.76
N GLU A 324 2.30 -16.76 -6.98
CA GLU A 324 1.97 -15.87 -8.10
C GLU A 324 0.49 -16.00 -8.52
N GLU A 325 -0.01 -17.23 -8.63
CA GLU A 325 -1.42 -17.50 -8.98
C GLU A 325 -2.37 -17.04 -7.87
N ALA A 326 -1.94 -17.14 -6.62
CA ALA A 326 -2.68 -16.64 -5.46
C ALA A 326 -2.82 -15.11 -5.51
N ALA A 327 -1.75 -14.39 -5.88
CA ALA A 327 -1.80 -12.95 -6.10
C ALA A 327 -2.74 -12.59 -7.25
N TYR A 328 -2.73 -13.34 -8.34
CA TYR A 328 -3.65 -13.12 -9.48
C TYR A 328 -5.11 -13.37 -9.11
N LEU A 329 -5.40 -14.44 -8.37
CA LEU A 329 -6.74 -14.71 -7.88
C LEU A 329 -7.23 -13.62 -6.91
N PHE A 330 -6.32 -13.12 -6.06
CA PHE A 330 -6.63 -12.02 -5.16
C PHE A 330 -7.02 -10.76 -5.93
N GLN A 331 -6.22 -10.35 -6.90
CA GLN A 331 -6.48 -9.20 -7.76
C GLN A 331 -7.77 -9.40 -8.57
N PHE A 332 -8.01 -10.60 -9.10
CA PHE A 332 -9.26 -10.92 -9.81
C PHE A 332 -10.50 -10.70 -8.93
N ILE A 333 -10.48 -11.16 -7.68
CA ILE A 333 -11.63 -11.04 -6.77
C ILE A 333 -11.78 -9.63 -6.21
N THR A 334 -10.65 -8.96 -5.96
CA THR A 334 -10.61 -7.74 -5.15
C THR A 334 -10.17 -6.51 -5.91
N GLY A 335 -9.76 -6.56 -7.17
CA GLY A 335 -9.19 -5.41 -7.90
C GLY A 335 -8.01 -4.72 -7.19
N LEU A 336 -7.41 -5.36 -6.19
CA LEU A 336 -6.30 -4.86 -5.39
C LEU A 336 -5.04 -5.67 -5.69
N ASP A 337 -3.92 -4.97 -5.75
CA ASP A 337 -2.62 -5.59 -6.01
C ASP A 337 -1.99 -6.22 -4.75
N ASP A 338 -2.50 -5.89 -3.57
CA ASP A 338 -2.00 -6.42 -2.30
C ASP A 338 -3.08 -6.31 -1.20
N VAL A 339 -2.87 -7.04 -0.11
CA VAL A 339 -3.76 -7.08 1.05
C VAL A 339 -4.05 -5.66 1.54
N PRO A 340 -5.32 -5.21 1.62
CA PRO A 340 -5.64 -3.90 2.13
C PRO A 340 -5.39 -3.81 3.64
N PRO A 341 -5.19 -2.61 4.18
CA PRO A 341 -4.79 -2.42 5.56
C PRO A 341 -6.02 -2.41 6.51
N TYR A 342 -7.22 -2.49 5.95
CA TYR A 342 -8.48 -2.63 6.68
C TYR A 342 -8.92 -4.09 6.72
N ASN A 343 -9.74 -4.44 7.70
CA ASN A 343 -10.38 -5.76 7.73
C ASN A 343 -11.30 -5.89 6.52
N PHE A 344 -11.00 -6.86 5.66
CA PHE A 344 -11.80 -7.17 4.48
C PHE A 344 -12.22 -8.65 4.50
N SER A 345 -13.34 -8.91 3.83
CA SER A 345 -13.93 -10.24 3.72
C SER A 345 -14.14 -10.58 2.26
N ILE A 346 -13.64 -11.74 1.84
CA ILE A 346 -13.97 -12.29 0.53
C ILE A 346 -15.18 -13.21 0.69
N GLN A 347 -16.16 -13.03 -0.19
CA GLN A 347 -17.35 -13.88 -0.25
C GLN A 347 -17.21 -14.89 -1.38
N VAL A 348 -17.81 -16.06 -1.21
CA VAL A 348 -17.87 -17.08 -2.25
C VAL A 348 -19.31 -17.51 -2.42
N ALA A 349 -19.75 -17.78 -3.64
CA ALA A 349 -21.07 -18.33 -3.95
C ALA A 349 -21.03 -19.16 -5.25
N PHE A 350 -22.00 -20.05 -5.45
CA PHE A 350 -22.19 -20.69 -6.75
C PHE A 350 -22.86 -19.72 -7.73
N ASN A 351 -22.46 -19.77 -9.02
CA ASN A 351 -23.13 -19.01 -10.08
C ASN A 351 -24.46 -19.65 -10.48
N ARG A 352 -25.45 -19.60 -9.59
CA ARG A 352 -26.78 -20.17 -9.83
C ARG A 352 -27.58 -19.39 -10.86
N LYS A 353 -27.26 -18.10 -11.05
CA LYS A 353 -27.91 -17.24 -12.06
C LYS A 353 -27.54 -17.68 -13.47
N ASN A 354 -26.28 -18.05 -13.70
CA ASN A 354 -25.82 -18.58 -14.97
C ASN A 354 -25.18 -19.96 -14.81
N LYS A 355 -26.02 -21.00 -14.67
CA LYS A 355 -25.55 -22.39 -14.49
C LYS A 355 -24.70 -22.92 -15.64
N LYS A 356 -24.78 -22.29 -16.83
CA LYS A 356 -23.99 -22.66 -18.01
C LYS A 356 -22.60 -22.01 -18.03
N ALA A 357 -22.33 -21.03 -17.16
CA ALA A 357 -21.03 -20.38 -17.08
C ALA A 357 -19.94 -21.40 -16.72
N THR A 358 -18.88 -21.43 -17.53
CA THR A 358 -17.71 -22.30 -17.35
C THR A 358 -16.56 -21.58 -16.64
N LEU A 359 -16.43 -20.27 -16.86
CA LEU A 359 -15.44 -19.42 -16.18
C LEU A 359 -15.96 -18.95 -14.82
N PRO A 360 -15.12 -18.90 -13.78
CA PRO A 360 -15.46 -18.19 -12.56
C PRO A 360 -15.61 -16.70 -12.85
N GLU A 361 -16.50 -16.05 -12.11
CA GLU A 361 -16.75 -14.61 -12.22
C GLU A 361 -16.41 -13.94 -10.89
N ALA A 362 -15.93 -12.71 -10.92
CA ALA A 362 -15.72 -11.89 -9.74
C ALA A 362 -16.67 -10.69 -9.76
N ILE A 363 -17.33 -10.44 -8.63
CA ILE A 363 -18.01 -9.19 -8.36
C ILE A 363 -17.09 -8.39 -7.43
N THR A 364 -16.18 -7.64 -8.04
CA THR A 364 -15.10 -6.95 -7.33
C THR A 364 -15.65 -5.99 -6.28
N CYS A 365 -16.68 -5.19 -6.59
CA CYS A 365 -17.27 -4.20 -5.67
C CYS A 365 -17.68 -4.77 -4.30
N ILE A 366 -18.05 -6.05 -4.22
CA ILE A 366 -18.40 -6.74 -2.97
C ILE A 366 -17.44 -7.89 -2.64
N GLN A 367 -16.29 -7.94 -3.32
CA GLN A 367 -15.22 -8.92 -3.14
C GLN A 367 -15.78 -10.34 -3.15
N ARG A 368 -16.57 -10.68 -4.18
CA ARG A 368 -17.27 -11.97 -4.27
C ARG A 368 -16.79 -12.78 -5.45
N LEU A 369 -16.35 -14.01 -5.19
CA LEU A 369 -16.07 -15.04 -6.19
C LEU A 369 -17.33 -15.86 -6.47
N LEU A 370 -17.71 -15.98 -7.74
CA LEU A 370 -18.77 -16.86 -8.22
C LEU A 370 -18.15 -18.11 -8.85
N ILE A 371 -18.41 -19.25 -8.23
CA ILE A 371 -17.96 -20.57 -8.69
C ILE A 371 -18.80 -21.01 -9.90
N PRO A 372 -18.19 -21.39 -11.03
CA PRO A 372 -18.90 -21.83 -12.22
C PRO A 372 -19.49 -23.23 -12.04
N LEU A 373 -20.64 -23.47 -12.68
CA LEU A 373 -21.33 -24.76 -12.64
C LEU A 373 -21.35 -25.47 -14.00
N GLY A 374 -20.97 -24.80 -15.09
CA GLY A 374 -21.06 -25.33 -16.45
C GLY A 374 -19.93 -26.28 -16.86
N ASN A 375 -18.93 -26.51 -16.00
CA ASN A 375 -17.77 -27.34 -16.33
C ASN A 375 -18.11 -28.84 -16.34
N LYS A 376 -17.80 -29.51 -17.44
CA LYS A 376 -18.16 -30.93 -17.66
C LYS A 376 -17.14 -31.90 -17.09
N SER A 377 -15.88 -31.47 -16.98
CA SER A 377 -14.80 -32.30 -16.43
C SER A 377 -13.98 -31.54 -15.40
N ARG A 378 -13.24 -32.29 -14.59
CA ARG A 378 -12.27 -31.73 -13.64
C ARG A 378 -11.19 -30.90 -14.35
N LEU A 379 -10.76 -31.34 -15.53
CA LEU A 379 -9.73 -30.63 -16.29
C LEU A 379 -10.25 -29.28 -16.81
N ASP A 380 -11.50 -29.24 -17.29
CA ASP A 380 -12.13 -28.00 -17.75
C ASP A 380 -12.26 -26.99 -16.61
N PHE A 381 -12.62 -27.46 -15.40
CA PHE A 381 -12.72 -26.62 -14.22
C PHE A 381 -11.37 -26.01 -13.81
N TYR A 382 -10.28 -26.79 -13.83
CA TYR A 382 -8.96 -26.25 -13.53
C TYR A 382 -8.52 -25.23 -14.57
N LYS A 383 -8.71 -25.54 -15.86
CA LYS A 383 -8.40 -24.61 -16.96
C LYS A 383 -9.21 -23.33 -16.85
N SER A 384 -10.48 -23.41 -16.47
CA SER A 384 -11.32 -22.22 -16.36
C SER A 384 -10.87 -21.28 -15.24
N PHE A 385 -10.42 -21.83 -14.10
CA PHE A 385 -9.79 -21.04 -13.04
C PHE A 385 -8.48 -20.39 -13.51
N ASP A 386 -7.61 -21.15 -14.18
CA ASP A 386 -6.33 -20.64 -14.70
C ASP A 386 -6.53 -19.49 -15.71
N ILE A 387 -7.47 -19.67 -16.65
CA ILE A 387 -7.85 -18.64 -17.63
C ILE A 387 -8.38 -17.39 -16.92
N ALA A 388 -9.31 -17.56 -15.98
CA ALA A 388 -9.94 -16.42 -15.32
C ALA A 388 -8.99 -15.62 -14.44
N ILE A 389 -8.02 -16.26 -13.77
CA ILE A 389 -7.05 -15.52 -12.94
C ILE A 389 -5.97 -14.83 -13.80
N LYS A 390 -5.54 -15.46 -14.91
CA LYS A 390 -4.50 -14.90 -15.77
C LYS A 390 -5.03 -13.79 -16.68
N MET A 391 -6.22 -13.99 -17.26
CA MET A 391 -6.86 -13.06 -18.19
C MET A 391 -7.83 -12.12 -17.48
N GLY A 392 -8.67 -12.65 -16.59
CA GLY A 392 -9.72 -11.87 -15.92
C GLY A 392 -9.21 -10.86 -14.90
N ARG A 393 -7.96 -10.95 -14.43
CA ARG A 393 -7.34 -9.89 -13.61
C ARG A 393 -7.17 -8.56 -14.34
N LEU A 394 -7.19 -8.59 -15.68
CA LEU A 394 -7.11 -7.42 -16.56
C LEU A 394 -8.51 -6.96 -17.04
N GLY A 395 -9.59 -7.52 -16.49
CA GLY A 395 -10.93 -7.42 -17.07
C GLY A 395 -11.09 -8.40 -18.23
N PHE A 396 -12.27 -9.00 -18.41
CA PHE A 396 -12.51 -9.92 -19.52
C PHE A 396 -12.45 -9.15 -20.86
N SER A 397 -11.34 -9.26 -21.58
CA SER A 397 -11.34 -9.09 -23.03
C SER A 397 -12.01 -10.34 -23.63
N ASP A 398 -13.23 -10.18 -24.14
CA ASP A 398 -13.86 -11.21 -24.97
C ASP A 398 -13.08 -11.30 -26.29
N ASP A 399 -12.02 -12.10 -26.32
CA ASP A 399 -11.42 -12.55 -27.58
C ASP A 399 -12.35 -13.60 -28.20
N SER A 400 -13.15 -13.17 -29.18
CA SER A 400 -13.80 -14.05 -30.15
C SER A 400 -12.88 -14.40 -31.30
#